data_AF-A0A3M4AT46-F1
#
_entry.id   AF-A0A3M4AT46-F1
#
_cell.length_a   1.000
_cell.length_b   1.000
_cell.length_c   1.000
_cell.angle_alpha   90.00
_cell.angle_beta   90.00
_cell.angle_gamma   90.00
#
_symmetry.space_group_name_H-M   'P 1'
#
loop_
_entity.id
_entity.type
_entity.pdbx_description
1 polymer ?
#
loop_
_entity_poly.entity_id
_entity_poly.type
_entity_poly.pdbx_seq_one_letter_code
_entity_poly.pdbx_strand_id
1 'polypeptide(L)'
;MHAQHFIILVGLAVCFLLLTVFIQRAIKRALRRSYWAGKSAGIADSSARMDALNADIATLARRRERDRKGFLHTIELKNLTIRHLEEQLNSRSTGSLTKADLQVLSDTAIALGLAHKTWVHVKGTEPWRTRATNQLQELNAIVLRILGEIRDSNKPTESPIVVEEAA
;
A
#
# COMPACT_ATOMS: atom_id res chain seq x y z
N MET A 1 -27.61 -31.13 96.80
CA MET A 1 -26.84 -30.33 95.82
C MET A 1 -26.61 -31.04 94.47
N HIS A 2 -26.78 -32.37 94.33
CA HIS A 2 -26.59 -33.05 93.03
C HIS A 2 -27.63 -32.73 91.94
N ALA A 3 -28.91 -32.55 92.27
CA ALA A 3 -29.96 -32.30 91.27
C ALA A 3 -29.79 -30.97 90.50
N GLN A 4 -29.24 -29.93 91.14
CA GLN A 4 -29.01 -28.62 90.52
C GLN A 4 -27.90 -28.68 89.47
N HIS A 5 -26.83 -29.43 89.74
CA HIS A 5 -25.74 -29.62 88.76
C HIS A 5 -26.19 -30.43 87.54
N PHE A 6 -27.10 -31.41 87.72
CA PHE A 6 -27.70 -32.14 86.61
C PHE A 6 -28.55 -31.24 85.70
N ILE A 7 -29.39 -30.36 86.29
CA ILE A 7 -30.22 -29.42 85.51
C ILE A 7 -29.36 -28.44 84.71
N ILE A 8 -28.28 -27.92 85.31
CA ILE A 8 -27.36 -27.00 84.63
C ILE A 8 -26.63 -27.71 83.48
N LEU A 9 -26.17 -28.95 83.67
CA LEU A 9 -25.50 -29.73 82.62
C LEU A 9 -26.43 -30.02 81.44
N VAL A 10 -27.68 -30.41 81.70
CA VAL A 10 -28.67 -30.65 80.65
C VAL A 10 -28.99 -29.35 79.90
N GLY A 11 -29.18 -28.24 80.61
CA GLY A 11 -29.41 -26.93 79.99
C GLY A 11 -28.23 -26.48 79.11
N LEU A 12 -27.00 -26.69 79.58
CA LEU A 12 -25.79 -26.39 78.82
C LEU A 12 -25.68 -27.26 77.55
N ALA A 13 -25.96 -28.56 77.67
CA ALA A 13 -25.94 -29.49 76.54
C ALA A 13 -26.97 -29.13 75.47
N VAL A 14 -28.20 -28.79 75.87
CA VAL A 14 -29.25 -28.35 74.95
C VAL A 14 -28.89 -27.01 74.30
N CYS A 15 -28.36 -26.06 75.07
CA CYS A 15 -27.91 -24.76 74.54
C CYS A 15 -26.79 -24.94 73.51
N PHE A 16 -25.81 -25.80 73.79
CA PHE A 16 -24.73 -26.12 72.85
C PHE A 16 -25.24 -26.80 71.58
N LEU A 17 -26.21 -27.70 71.69
CA LEU A 17 -26.82 -28.38 70.55
C LEU A 17 -27.61 -27.40 69.66
N LEU A 18 -28.34 -26.46 70.25
CA LEU A 18 -29.02 -25.40 69.49
C LEU A 18 -28.02 -24.44 68.81
N LEU A 19 -26.94 -24.09 69.50
CA LEU A 19 -25.87 -23.24 68.96
C LEU A 19 -25.24 -23.88 67.72
N THR A 20 -24.89 -25.17 67.80
CA THR A 20 -24.27 -25.90 66.68
C THR A 20 -25.21 -26.02 65.47
N VAL A 21 -26.50 -26.30 65.68
CA VAL A 21 -27.50 -26.32 64.59
C VAL A 21 -27.65 -24.93 63.95
N PHE A 22 -27.68 -23.87 64.77
CA PHE A 22 -27.78 -22.50 64.27
C PHE A 22 -26.55 -22.12 63.42
N ILE A 23 -25.35 -22.44 63.90
CA ILE A 23 -24.10 -22.20 63.17
C ILE A 23 -24.08 -22.99 61.85
N GLN A 24 -24.44 -24.27 61.84
CA GLN A 24 -24.51 -25.06 60.61
C GLN A 24 -25.49 -24.46 59.59
N ARG A 25 -26.65 -23.99 60.05
CA ARG A 25 -27.64 -23.35 59.18
C ARG A 25 -27.13 -22.02 58.63
N ALA A 26 -26.47 -21.22 59.45
CA ALA A 26 -25.85 -19.96 59.04
C ALA A 26 -24.75 -20.18 57.99
N ILE A 27 -23.85 -21.15 58.23
CA ILE A 27 -22.76 -21.50 57.31
C ILE A 27 -23.33 -21.98 55.96
N LYS A 28 -24.29 -22.92 55.96
CA LYS A 28 -24.89 -23.41 54.71
C LYS A 28 -25.58 -22.30 53.92
N ARG A 29 -26.25 -21.35 54.60
CA ARG A 29 -26.90 -20.20 53.95
C ARG A 29 -25.87 -19.24 53.36
N ALA A 30 -24.79 -18.96 54.09
CA ALA A 30 -23.70 -18.10 53.63
C ALA A 30 -23.01 -18.70 52.39
N LEU A 31 -22.67 -20.00 52.43
CA LEU A 31 -22.02 -20.70 51.31
C LEU A 31 -22.90 -20.76 50.07
N ARG A 32 -24.21 -21.03 50.22
CA ARG A 32 -25.13 -20.99 49.08
C ARG A 32 -25.19 -19.59 48.47
N ARG A 33 -25.29 -18.54 49.31
CA ARG A 33 -25.37 -17.16 48.82
C ARG A 33 -24.09 -16.73 48.10
N SER A 34 -22.92 -17.05 48.65
CA SER A 34 -21.64 -16.72 48.02
C SER A 34 -21.44 -17.50 46.72
N TYR A 35 -21.81 -18.77 46.67
CA TYR A 35 -21.73 -19.58 45.45
C TYR A 35 -22.61 -19.01 44.32
N TRP A 36 -23.87 -18.69 44.62
CA TRP A 36 -24.78 -18.11 43.62
C TRP A 36 -24.30 -16.73 43.15
N ALA A 37 -23.85 -15.87 44.08
CA ALA A 37 -23.31 -14.56 43.75
C ALA A 37 -22.04 -14.65 42.89
N GLY A 38 -21.13 -15.57 43.23
CA GLY A 38 -19.91 -15.82 42.46
C GLY A 38 -20.20 -16.37 41.07
N LYS A 39 -21.15 -17.32 40.96
CA LYS A 39 -21.58 -17.86 39.67
C LYS A 39 -22.22 -16.79 38.78
N SER A 40 -23.12 -15.98 39.33
CA SER A 40 -23.74 -14.89 38.56
C SER A 40 -22.74 -13.82 38.16
N ALA A 41 -21.81 -13.46 39.05
CA ALA A 41 -20.76 -12.48 38.74
C ALA A 41 -19.84 -12.98 37.62
N GLY A 42 -19.43 -14.25 37.65
CA GLY A 42 -18.60 -14.84 36.60
C GLY A 42 -19.32 -14.89 35.23
N ILE A 43 -20.62 -15.22 35.21
CA ILE A 43 -21.42 -15.19 33.98
C ILE A 43 -21.57 -13.76 33.44
N ALA A 44 -21.83 -12.79 34.32
CA ALA A 44 -21.94 -11.38 33.94
C ALA A 44 -20.62 -10.84 33.38
N ASP A 45 -19.49 -11.15 34.02
CA ASP A 45 -18.16 -10.77 33.53
C ASP A 45 -17.87 -11.39 32.16
N SER A 46 -18.12 -12.70 32.01
CA SER A 46 -17.92 -13.38 30.73
C SER A 46 -18.80 -12.81 29.62
N SER A 47 -20.06 -12.48 29.93
CA SER A 47 -20.98 -11.84 28.97
C SER A 47 -20.47 -10.46 28.56
N ALA A 48 -20.08 -9.63 29.53
CA ALA A 48 -19.55 -8.29 29.26
C ALA A 48 -18.28 -8.36 28.39
N ARG A 49 -17.40 -9.35 28.63
CA ARG A 49 -16.22 -9.59 27.80
C ARG A 49 -16.58 -10.04 26.39
N MET A 50 -17.57 -10.91 26.22
CA MET A 50 -18.08 -11.31 24.90
C MET A 50 -18.68 -10.12 24.14
N ASP A 51 -19.45 -9.28 24.82
CA ASP A 51 -20.06 -8.08 24.22
C ASP A 51 -18.99 -7.08 23.79
N ALA A 52 -17.96 -6.87 24.62
CA ALA A 52 -16.81 -6.03 24.28
C ALA A 52 -16.05 -6.57 23.05
N LEU A 53 -15.81 -7.89 22.99
CA LEU A 53 -15.16 -8.52 21.84
C LEU A 53 -16.02 -8.42 20.58
N ASN A 54 -17.34 -8.62 20.68
CA ASN A 54 -18.24 -8.46 19.54
C ASN A 54 -18.27 -7.01 19.04
N ALA A 55 -18.26 -6.04 19.94
CA ALA A 55 -18.15 -4.62 19.59
C ALA A 55 -16.83 -4.33 18.87
N ASP A 56 -15.72 -4.88 19.36
CA ASP A 56 -14.41 -4.72 18.74
C ASP A 56 -14.34 -5.39 17.34
N ILE A 57 -14.90 -6.59 17.17
CA ILE A 57 -15.01 -7.23 15.86
C ILE A 57 -15.80 -6.33 14.89
N ALA A 58 -16.88 -5.70 15.35
CA ALA A 58 -17.68 -4.78 14.54
C ALA A 58 -16.95 -3.47 14.21
N THR A 59 -16.09 -2.96 15.09
CA THR A 59 -15.26 -1.77 14.79
C THR A 59 -14.14 -2.13 13.80
N LEU A 60 -13.47 -3.26 14.00
CA LEU A 60 -12.43 -3.81 13.11
C LEU A 60 -12.98 -4.04 11.69
N ALA A 61 -14.16 -4.65 11.57
CA ALA A 61 -14.82 -4.87 10.27
C ALA A 61 -15.10 -3.55 9.55
N ARG A 62 -15.62 -2.54 10.26
CA ARG A 62 -15.86 -1.20 9.70
C ARG A 62 -14.57 -0.48 9.31
N ARG A 63 -13.48 -0.68 10.06
CA ARG A 63 -12.17 -0.12 9.71
C ARG A 63 -11.62 -0.75 8.44
N ARG A 64 -11.60 -2.08 8.36
CA ARG A 64 -11.16 -2.81 7.15
C ARG A 64 -11.94 -2.39 5.91
N GLU A 65 -13.26 -2.20 6.04
CA GLU A 65 -14.07 -1.78 4.88
C GLU A 65 -13.74 -0.36 4.42
N ARG A 66 -13.45 0.56 5.35
CA ARG A 66 -12.98 1.91 5.00
C ARG A 66 -11.60 1.87 4.33
N ASP A 67 -10.67 1.11 4.90
CA ASP A 67 -9.32 0.96 4.36
C ASP A 67 -9.36 0.36 2.94
N ARG A 68 -10.21 -0.66 2.73
CA ARG A 68 -10.44 -1.28 1.42
C ARG A 68 -10.99 -0.31 0.40
N LYS A 69 -11.97 0.52 0.79
CA LYS A 69 -12.54 1.56 -0.10
C LYS A 69 -11.50 2.61 -0.48
N GLY A 70 -10.70 3.09 0.47
CA GLY A 70 -9.63 4.04 0.20
C GLY A 70 -8.57 3.47 -0.76
N PHE A 71 -8.19 2.21 -0.53
CA PHE A 71 -7.26 1.50 -1.41
C PHE A 71 -7.79 1.33 -2.83
N LEU A 72 -9.06 0.93 -3.00
CA LEU A 72 -9.69 0.81 -4.31
C LEU A 72 -9.73 2.15 -5.07
N HIS A 73 -10.07 3.25 -4.38
CA HIS A 73 -10.06 4.58 -4.99
C HIS A 73 -8.65 5.00 -5.43
N THR A 74 -7.63 4.64 -4.64
CA THR A 74 -6.23 4.92 -4.96
C THR A 74 -5.77 4.13 -6.19
N ILE A 75 -6.18 2.85 -6.29
CA ILE A 75 -5.92 2.02 -7.48
C ILE A 75 -6.60 2.63 -8.72
N GLU A 76 -7.84 3.06 -8.60
CA GLU A 76 -8.58 3.66 -9.71
C GLU A 76 -7.88 4.93 -10.23
N LEU A 77 -7.49 5.83 -9.32
CA LEU A 77 -6.71 7.02 -9.66
C LEU A 77 -5.39 6.67 -10.35
N LYS A 78 -4.63 5.71 -9.80
CA LYS A 78 -3.37 5.26 -10.41
C LYS A 78 -3.58 4.66 -11.80
N ASN A 79 -4.64 3.88 -12.00
CA ASN A 79 -4.98 3.30 -13.30
C ASN A 79 -5.35 4.37 -14.33
N LEU A 80 -6.08 5.41 -13.92
CA LEU A 80 -6.38 6.55 -14.80
C LEU A 80 -5.09 7.29 -15.19
N THR A 81 -4.19 7.53 -14.23
CA THR A 81 -2.89 8.14 -14.51
C THR A 81 -2.06 7.28 -15.46
N ILE A 82 -2.02 5.96 -15.27
CA ILE A 82 -1.31 5.04 -16.18
C ILE A 82 -1.88 5.15 -17.59
N ARG A 83 -3.22 5.06 -17.76
CA ARG A 83 -3.83 5.19 -19.10
C ARG A 83 -3.51 6.53 -19.76
N HIS A 84 -3.54 7.60 -18.97
CA HIS A 84 -3.20 8.93 -19.48
C HIS A 84 -1.73 9.01 -19.93
N LEU A 85 -0.81 8.45 -19.14
CA LEU A 85 0.60 8.38 -19.50
C LEU A 85 0.83 7.48 -20.73
N GLU A 86 0.12 6.36 -20.85
CA GLU A 86 0.15 5.50 -22.04
C GLU A 86 -0.35 6.23 -23.27
N GLU A 87 -1.44 6.99 -23.16
CA GLU A 87 -1.96 7.81 -24.25
C GLU A 87 -1.01 8.94 -24.64
N GLN A 88 -0.38 9.60 -23.66
CA GLN A 88 0.68 10.57 -23.91
C GLN A 88 1.87 9.92 -24.62
N LEU A 89 2.30 8.73 -24.20
CA LEU A 89 3.44 8.03 -24.82
C LEU A 89 3.12 7.60 -26.25
N ASN A 90 1.92 7.07 -26.48
CA ASN A 90 1.47 6.66 -27.82
C ASN A 90 1.27 7.85 -28.76
N SER A 91 0.72 8.97 -28.26
CA SER A 91 0.55 10.20 -29.07
C SER A 91 1.87 10.95 -29.30
N ARG A 92 2.82 10.88 -28.37
CA ARG A 92 4.17 11.46 -28.51
C ARG A 92 5.11 10.58 -29.34
N SER A 93 4.77 9.32 -29.57
CA SER A 93 5.43 8.44 -30.55
C SER A 93 5.08 8.88 -31.99
N THR A 94 5.26 10.16 -32.29
CA THR A 94 5.20 10.70 -33.65
C THR A 94 6.50 10.34 -34.37
N GLY A 95 6.47 9.20 -35.07
CA GLY A 95 7.41 8.87 -36.13
C GLY A 95 8.76 8.36 -35.65
N SER A 96 8.82 7.07 -35.31
CA SER A 96 10.11 6.37 -35.23
C SER A 96 10.78 6.44 -36.60
N LEU A 97 11.93 7.11 -36.68
CA LEU A 97 12.77 7.07 -37.88
C LEU A 97 13.08 5.61 -38.19
N THR A 98 12.62 5.13 -39.34
CA THR A 98 12.87 3.75 -39.71
C THR A 98 14.31 3.59 -40.18
N LYS A 99 14.80 2.35 -40.20
CA LYS A 99 16.11 2.04 -40.81
C LYS A 99 16.18 2.51 -42.26
N ALA A 100 15.07 2.50 -42.99
CA ALA A 100 15.00 2.99 -44.37
C ALA A 100 15.21 4.51 -44.44
N ASP A 101 14.63 5.27 -43.52
CA ASP A 101 14.80 6.74 -43.47
C ASP A 101 16.25 7.12 -43.18
N LEU A 102 16.91 6.40 -42.26
CA LEU A 102 18.35 6.58 -41.99
C LEU A 102 19.21 6.24 -43.21
N GLN A 103 18.85 5.20 -43.94
CA GLN A 103 19.55 4.80 -45.16
C GLN A 103 19.43 5.88 -46.24
N VAL A 104 18.23 6.43 -46.46
CA VAL A 104 18.00 7.52 -47.42
C VAL A 104 18.83 8.75 -47.05
N LEU A 105 18.89 9.12 -45.76
CA LEU A 105 19.74 10.23 -45.31
C LEU A 105 21.22 9.98 -45.59
N SER A 106 21.70 8.76 -45.34
CA SER A 106 23.08 8.36 -45.60
C SER A 106 23.42 8.40 -47.09
N ASP A 107 22.57 7.80 -47.93
CA ASP A 107 22.75 7.78 -49.38
C ASP A 107 22.71 9.20 -49.97
N THR A 108 21.84 10.06 -49.43
CA THR A 108 21.77 11.48 -49.83
C THR A 108 23.05 12.23 -49.46
N ALA A 109 23.61 12.00 -48.28
CA ALA A 109 24.87 12.61 -47.86
C ALA A 109 26.04 12.15 -48.76
N ILE A 110 26.09 10.86 -49.12
CA ILE A 110 27.09 10.30 -50.03
C ILE A 110 26.94 10.93 -51.43
N ALA A 111 25.72 11.02 -51.94
CA ALA A 111 25.44 11.61 -53.26
C ALA A 111 25.84 13.09 -53.31
N LEU A 112 25.50 13.89 -52.28
CA LEU A 112 25.91 15.29 -52.17
C LEU A 112 27.42 15.45 -52.05
N GLY A 113 28.08 14.58 -51.27
CA GLY A 113 29.53 14.56 -51.15
C GLY A 113 30.25 14.21 -52.46
N LEU A 114 29.69 13.29 -53.23
CA LEU A 114 30.19 12.93 -54.55
C LEU A 114 29.97 14.07 -55.56
N ALA A 115 28.76 14.62 -55.61
CA ALA A 115 28.41 15.75 -56.48
C ALA A 115 29.34 16.94 -56.24
N HIS A 116 29.57 17.29 -54.97
CA HIS A 116 30.53 18.32 -54.57
C HIS A 116 31.94 18.05 -55.15
N LYS A 117 32.49 16.83 -54.96
CA LYS A 117 33.82 16.45 -55.49
C LYS A 117 33.90 16.53 -57.01
N THR A 118 32.83 16.14 -57.71
CA THR A 118 32.80 16.22 -59.19
C THR A 118 32.72 17.67 -59.69
N TRP A 119 31.91 18.51 -59.06
CA TRP A 119 31.76 19.93 -59.40
C TRP A 119 32.93 20.83 -58.99
N VAL A 120 33.92 20.29 -58.27
CA VAL A 120 35.20 20.99 -58.05
C VAL A 120 35.99 21.17 -59.34
N HIS A 121 35.85 20.24 -60.29
CA HIS A 121 36.67 20.19 -61.49
C HIS A 121 36.00 20.83 -62.72
N VAL A 122 34.74 21.27 -62.59
CA VAL A 122 33.95 21.89 -63.66
C VAL A 122 33.88 23.40 -63.41
N LYS A 123 34.23 24.22 -64.41
CA LYS A 123 34.14 25.68 -64.30
C LYS A 123 32.66 26.11 -64.37
N GLY A 124 32.25 27.05 -63.51
CA GLY A 124 30.89 27.60 -63.48
C GLY A 124 29.93 26.83 -62.56
N THR A 125 30.39 25.77 -61.89
CA THR A 125 29.59 25.01 -60.92
C THR A 125 29.82 25.45 -59.47
N GLU A 126 30.51 26.57 -59.25
CA GLU A 126 30.73 27.18 -57.92
C GLU A 126 29.43 27.33 -57.09
N PRO A 127 28.30 27.83 -57.64
CA PRO A 127 27.06 27.97 -56.87
C PRO A 127 26.48 26.62 -56.40
N TRP A 128 26.61 25.59 -57.25
CA TRP A 128 26.13 24.24 -56.97
C TRP A 128 27.02 23.54 -55.93
N ARG A 129 28.32 23.83 -55.96
CA ARG A 129 29.29 23.37 -54.98
C ARG A 129 28.96 23.93 -53.59
N THR A 130 28.79 25.25 -53.47
CA THR A 130 28.41 25.91 -52.21
C THR A 130 27.04 25.42 -51.70
N ARG A 131 26.09 25.18 -52.61
CA ARG A 131 24.79 24.62 -52.22
C ARG A 131 24.92 23.20 -51.66
N ALA A 132 25.71 22.33 -52.32
CA ALA A 132 25.93 20.96 -51.86
C ALA A 132 26.64 20.89 -50.50
N THR A 133 27.62 21.76 -50.24
CA THR A 133 28.27 21.84 -48.92
C THR A 133 27.30 22.28 -47.83
N ASN A 134 26.47 23.30 -48.12
CA ASN A 134 25.52 23.81 -47.14
C ASN A 134 24.46 22.76 -46.80
N GLN A 135 23.90 22.08 -47.83
CA GLN A 135 22.94 21.01 -47.64
C GLN A 135 23.51 19.82 -46.86
N LEU A 136 24.78 19.48 -47.10
CA LEU A 136 25.46 18.41 -46.35
C LEU A 136 25.68 18.80 -44.88
N GLN A 137 26.00 20.06 -44.60
CA GLN A 137 26.14 20.58 -43.24
C GLN A 137 24.80 20.62 -42.49
N GLU A 138 23.73 21.06 -43.16
CA GLU A 138 22.36 21.03 -42.61
C GLU A 138 21.90 19.59 -42.31
N LEU A 139 22.15 18.66 -43.23
CA LEU A 139 21.80 17.25 -43.05
C LEU A 139 22.55 16.63 -41.86
N ASN A 140 23.83 16.92 -41.71
CA ASN A 140 24.60 16.49 -40.52
C ASN A 140 24.06 17.09 -39.21
N ALA A 141 23.65 18.36 -39.22
CA ALA A 141 23.06 19.00 -38.05
C ALA A 141 21.71 18.36 -37.65
N ILE A 142 20.91 17.94 -38.64
CA ILE A 142 19.65 17.22 -38.41
C ILE A 142 19.94 15.83 -37.82
N VAL A 143 20.89 15.08 -38.38
CA VAL A 143 21.28 13.75 -37.87
C VAL A 143 21.77 13.81 -36.43
N LEU A 144 22.62 14.80 -36.09
CA LEU A 144 23.10 14.98 -34.73
C LEU A 144 21.97 15.32 -33.73
N ARG A 145 20.98 16.11 -34.15
CA ARG A 145 19.81 16.44 -33.33
C ARG A 145 18.96 15.20 -33.06
N ILE A 146 18.70 14.39 -34.09
CA ILE A 146 17.95 13.13 -33.96
C ILE A 146 18.68 12.16 -33.02
N LEU A 147 20.00 12.01 -33.16
CA LEU A 147 20.81 11.17 -32.26
C LEU A 147 20.80 11.68 -30.82
N GLY A 148 20.81 13.01 -30.61
CA GLY A 148 20.65 13.62 -29.30
C GLY A 148 19.30 13.29 -28.66
N GLU A 149 18.21 13.49 -29.41
CA GLU A 149 16.84 13.24 -28.97
C GLU A 149 16.61 11.75 -28.60
N ILE A 150 17.14 10.82 -29.41
CA ILE A 150 17.07 9.37 -29.13
C ILE A 150 17.85 9.01 -27.86
N ARG A 151 19.02 9.60 -27.66
CA ARG A 151 19.85 9.33 -26.48
C ARG A 151 19.22 9.85 -25.20
N ASP A 152 18.63 11.04 -25.25
CA ASP A 152 17.97 11.66 -24.09
C ASP A 152 16.65 10.96 -23.76
N SER A 153 15.94 10.44 -24.77
CA SER A 153 14.73 9.61 -24.59
C SER A 153 15.00 8.23 -23.95
N ASN A 154 16.23 7.70 -24.10
CA ASN A 154 16.63 6.41 -23.53
C ASN A 154 17.22 6.49 -22.11
N LYS A 155 17.31 7.70 -21.53
CA LYS A 155 17.82 7.86 -20.16
C LYS A 155 16.70 7.44 -19.19
N PRO A 156 16.86 6.35 -18.40
CA PRO A 156 15.84 5.96 -17.46
C PRO A 156 15.67 7.09 -16.45
N THR A 157 14.44 7.59 -16.33
CA THR A 157 14.08 8.51 -15.26
C THR A 157 14.14 7.69 -13.98
N GLU A 158 15.25 7.82 -13.24
CA GLU A 158 15.35 7.33 -11.86
C GLU A 158 14.24 8.00 -11.05
N SER A 159 13.12 7.30 -10.87
CA SER A 159 12.14 7.68 -9.87
C SER A 159 12.80 7.53 -8.51
N PRO A 160 12.84 8.56 -7.65
CA PRO A 160 13.31 8.37 -6.30
C PRO A 160 12.34 7.44 -5.59
N ILE A 161 12.82 6.25 -5.27
CA ILE A 161 12.18 5.35 -4.32
C ILE A 161 12.16 6.11 -3.00
N VAL A 162 11.01 6.71 -2.66
CA VAL A 162 10.78 7.23 -1.33
C VAL A 162 10.68 6.03 -0.41
N VAL A 163 11.78 5.76 0.29
CA VAL A 163 11.84 4.84 1.42
C VAL A 163 11.00 5.46 2.54
N GLU A 164 9.77 4.99 2.68
CA GLU A 164 8.93 5.28 3.85
C GLU A 164 9.44 4.43 5.01
N GLU A 165 10.26 5.07 5.85
CA GLU A 165 10.76 4.57 7.12
C GLU A 165 9.59 4.44 8.10
N ALA A 166 9.21 3.19 8.40
CA ALA A 166 8.21 2.88 9.42
C ALA A 166 8.90 2.70 10.78
N ALA A 167 8.53 3.57 11.72
CA ALA A 167 8.82 3.49 13.15
C ALA A 167 8.08 2.34 13.86
#